data_AF-A0A2K8WVC2-F1
#
_entry.id   AF-A0A2K8WVC2-F1
#
_cell.length_a   1.000
_cell.length_b   1.000
_cell.length_c   1.000
_cell.angle_alpha   90.00
_cell.angle_beta   90.00
_cell.angle_gamma   90.00
#
_symmetry.space_group_name_H-M   'P 1'
#
loop_
_entity.id
_entity.type
_entity.pdbx_description
1 polymer ?
#
loop_
_entity_poly.entity_id
_entity_poly.type
_entity_poly.pdbx_seq_one_letter_code
_entity_poly.pdbx_strand_id
1 'polypeptide(L)'
;MKIRNLFKYCLLLIIGITITSCFEIIEEIDLKSDGTGTMTYTFNLSQSKSKLASIMLLDSINGYKVPSRADIQKGLEDVVSELKKAEGITNIRKTADYDNFVFSVKCDFNKMENINKITNQVSNNQKNKTVISSYFFDDARGAFKRKYVYSADVKKEYSKLKTENKKVFDDASYTVIYRFDKEVNSQNNPQAKVSKSKKAVMQRVSALDVINGKGNFSTQIQLKKTLN
;
A
#
# COMPACT_ATOMS: atom_id res chain seq x y z
N MET A 1 -7.99 42.73 28.56
CA MET A 1 -7.47 42.02 27.36
C MET A 1 -8.66 41.53 26.53
N LYS A 2 -8.88 42.05 25.31
CA LYS A 2 -10.13 41.84 24.55
C LYS A 2 -10.32 40.36 24.19
N ILE A 3 -11.46 39.77 24.56
CA ILE A 3 -11.90 38.38 24.27
C ILE A 3 -11.69 37.98 22.79
N ARG A 4 -11.80 38.95 21.87
CA ARG A 4 -11.58 38.78 20.42
C ARG A 4 -10.14 38.37 20.05
N ASN A 5 -9.14 38.72 20.86
CA ASN A 5 -7.75 38.32 20.64
C ASN A 5 -7.48 36.92 21.22
N LEU A 6 -8.15 36.54 22.32
CA LEU A 6 -8.05 35.21 22.93
C LEU A 6 -8.55 34.11 21.97
N PHE A 7 -9.64 34.38 21.24
CA PHE A 7 -10.18 33.46 20.22
C PHE A 7 -9.21 33.21 19.06
N LYS A 8 -8.44 34.24 18.64
CA LYS A 8 -7.40 34.11 17.60
C LYS A 8 -6.23 33.26 18.08
N TYR A 9 -5.80 33.41 19.32
CA TYR A 9 -4.73 32.58 19.90
C TYR A 9 -5.19 31.13 20.15
N CYS A 10 -6.44 30.90 20.58
CA CYS A 10 -7.01 29.55 20.69
C CYS A 10 -7.14 28.87 19.31
N LEU A 11 -7.54 29.59 18.26
CA LEU A 11 -7.63 29.04 16.91
C LEU A 11 -6.23 28.68 16.34
N LEU A 12 -5.21 29.51 16.60
CA LEU A 12 -3.81 29.21 16.26
C LEU A 12 -3.26 28.01 17.04
N LEU A 13 -3.67 27.82 18.29
CA LEU A 13 -3.26 26.68 19.13
C LEU A 13 -3.95 25.37 18.71
N ILE A 14 -5.20 25.43 18.25
CA ILE A 14 -5.96 24.27 17.73
C ILE A 14 -5.41 23.80 16.37
N ILE A 15 -4.97 24.72 15.52
CA ILE A 15 -4.32 24.39 14.23
C ILE A 15 -2.93 23.75 14.43
N GLY A 16 -2.28 23.98 15.58
CA GLY A 16 -0.95 23.44 15.91
C GLY A 16 -0.92 21.97 16.34
N ILE A 17 -2.08 21.33 16.58
CA ILE A 17 -2.15 19.98 17.16
C ILE A 17 -2.39 18.88 16.10
N THR A 18 -2.69 19.23 14.84
CA THR A 18 -3.04 18.25 13.80
C THR A 18 -1.87 17.82 12.91
N ILE A 19 -0.64 17.82 13.41
CA ILE A 19 0.47 17.14 12.71
C ILE A 19 0.34 15.63 12.98
N THR A 20 -0.69 15.01 12.40
CA THR A 20 -0.86 13.57 12.45
C THR A 20 0.24 12.96 11.58
N SER A 21 1.11 12.17 12.21
CA SER A 21 2.04 11.37 11.43
C SER A 21 1.26 10.20 10.85
N CYS A 22 1.03 10.23 9.54
CA CYS A 22 0.26 9.25 8.79
C CYS A 22 1.04 8.80 7.55
N PHE A 23 0.83 7.55 7.14
CA PHE A 23 1.30 7.00 5.88
C PHE A 23 0.18 6.21 5.19
N GLU A 24 0.28 6.11 3.87
CA GLU A 24 -0.60 5.27 3.08
C GLU A 24 0.23 4.32 2.22
N ILE A 25 -0.09 3.03 2.31
CA ILE A 25 0.37 2.02 1.35
C ILE A 25 -0.72 1.89 0.29
N ILE A 26 -0.36 2.06 -0.98
CA ILE A 26 -1.26 1.90 -2.11
C ILE A 26 -0.75 0.74 -2.96
N GLU A 27 -1.58 -0.28 -3.12
CA GLU A 27 -1.38 -1.41 -4.02
C GLU A 27 -2.34 -1.27 -5.20
N GLU A 28 -1.81 -1.23 -6.42
CA GLU A 28 -2.58 -1.06 -7.63
C GLU A 28 -2.28 -2.19 -8.61
N ILE A 29 -3.34 -2.77 -9.21
CA ILE A 29 -3.21 -3.72 -10.32
C ILE A 29 -4.10 -3.20 -11.46
N ASP A 30 -3.47 -2.85 -12.57
CA ASP A 30 -4.14 -2.57 -13.83
C ASP A 30 -4.09 -3.85 -14.68
N LEU A 31 -5.22 -4.56 -14.78
CA LEU A 31 -5.33 -5.87 -15.40
C LEU A 31 -6.04 -5.79 -16.75
N LYS A 32 -5.41 -6.34 -17.79
CA LYS A 32 -6.01 -6.51 -19.11
C LYS A 32 -6.71 -7.86 -19.21
N SER A 33 -7.62 -7.96 -20.18
CA SER A 33 -8.43 -9.15 -20.40
C SER A 33 -7.66 -10.36 -20.91
N ASP A 34 -6.43 -10.21 -21.37
CA ASP A 34 -5.51 -11.30 -21.72
C ASP A 34 -4.67 -11.81 -20.53
N GLY A 35 -4.90 -11.26 -19.33
CA GLY A 35 -4.19 -11.61 -18.11
C GLY A 35 -2.84 -10.92 -17.93
N THR A 36 -2.39 -10.11 -18.89
CA THR A 36 -1.25 -9.20 -18.71
C THR A 36 -1.68 -7.97 -17.91
N GLY A 37 -0.71 -7.26 -17.35
CA GLY A 37 -1.04 -6.04 -16.62
C GLY A 37 0.15 -5.37 -16.00
N THR A 38 -0.15 -4.44 -15.12
CA THR A 38 0.84 -3.67 -14.38
C THR A 38 0.50 -3.67 -12.90
N MET A 39 1.50 -3.91 -12.05
CA MET A 39 1.39 -3.75 -10.61
C MET A 39 2.18 -2.53 -10.16
N THR A 40 1.58 -1.71 -9.30
CA THR A 40 2.24 -0.56 -8.68
C THR A 40 2.08 -0.63 -7.17
N TYR A 41 3.19 -0.51 -6.45
CA TYR A 41 3.21 -0.33 -5.01
C TYR A 41 3.71 1.08 -4.71
N THR A 42 2.94 1.84 -3.96
CA THR A 42 3.29 3.19 -3.54
C THR A 42 3.28 3.27 -2.02
N PHE A 43 4.34 3.84 -1.46
CA PHE A 43 4.42 4.25 -0.06
C PHE A 43 4.36 5.78 -0.01
N ASN A 44 3.20 6.29 0.39
CA ASN A 44 2.91 7.70 0.43
C ASN A 44 2.96 8.22 1.87
N LEU A 45 3.97 9.04 2.17
CA LEU A 45 4.16 9.68 3.47
C LEU A 45 3.91 11.19 3.41
N SER A 46 3.31 11.70 2.34
CA SER A 46 3.17 13.15 2.08
C SER A 46 2.45 13.91 3.19
N GLN A 47 1.48 13.27 3.86
CA GLN A 47 0.79 13.86 5.02
C GLN A 47 1.73 14.13 6.20
N SER A 48 2.84 13.38 6.28
CA SER A 48 3.89 13.52 7.31
C SER A 48 5.11 14.33 6.83
N LYS A 49 5.06 14.97 5.65
CA LYS A 49 6.22 15.60 4.99
C LYS A 49 7.02 16.53 5.91
N SER A 50 6.37 17.48 6.59
CA SER A 50 7.05 18.46 7.45
C SER A 50 7.76 17.81 8.63
N LYS A 51 7.09 16.84 9.27
CA LYS A 51 7.66 16.06 10.37
C LYS A 51 8.83 15.20 9.90
N LEU A 52 8.69 14.52 8.76
CA LEU A 52 9.74 13.67 8.20
C LEU A 52 10.95 14.48 7.74
N ALA A 53 10.76 15.66 7.15
CA ALA A 53 11.87 16.56 6.83
C ALA A 53 12.71 16.90 8.06
N SER A 54 12.07 17.11 9.22
CA SER A 54 12.77 17.37 10.48
C SER A 54 13.47 16.10 11.02
N ILE A 55 12.80 14.95 10.94
CA ILE A 55 13.36 13.66 11.40
C ILE A 55 14.60 13.28 10.58
N MET A 56 14.60 13.51 9.26
CA MET A 56 15.71 13.21 8.35
C MET A 56 17.00 13.99 8.65
N LEU A 57 16.93 15.05 9.47
CA LEU A 57 18.10 15.81 9.95
C LEU A 57 18.73 15.22 11.21
N LEU A 58 18.07 14.25 11.85
CA LEU A 58 18.53 13.63 13.09
C LEU A 58 19.27 12.32 12.77
N ASP A 59 20.25 11.96 13.59
CA ASP A 59 20.91 10.66 13.48
C ASP A 59 20.00 9.53 14.00
N SER A 60 19.18 9.80 15.02
CA SER A 60 18.27 8.82 15.63
C SER A 60 17.01 9.46 16.22
N ILE A 61 15.95 8.67 16.32
CA ILE A 61 14.68 9.04 16.96
C ILE A 61 14.12 7.84 17.75
N ASN A 62 13.75 8.05 19.01
CA ASN A 62 13.18 7.03 19.91
C ASN A 62 14.03 5.74 20.06
N GLY A 63 15.35 5.82 19.82
CA GLY A 63 16.29 4.69 19.84
C GLY A 63 16.46 3.97 18.51
N TYR A 64 15.91 4.51 17.41
CA TYR A 64 16.08 3.98 16.06
C TYR A 64 16.94 4.94 15.24
N LYS A 65 17.90 4.41 14.49
CA LYS A 65 18.68 5.18 13.52
C LYS A 65 17.75 5.69 12.42
N VAL A 66 17.85 6.97 12.09
CA VAL A 66 17.13 7.54 10.95
C VAL A 66 17.84 7.12 9.66
N PRO A 67 17.11 6.56 8.67
CA PRO A 67 17.74 6.16 7.41
C PRO A 67 18.18 7.39 6.61
N SER A 68 19.36 7.32 6.01
CA SER A 68 19.82 8.32 5.04
C SER A 68 19.08 8.17 3.70
N ARG A 69 19.17 9.18 2.83
CA ARG A 69 18.67 9.06 1.45
C ARG A 69 19.30 7.88 0.71
N ALA A 70 20.58 7.61 0.96
CA ALA A 70 21.31 6.49 0.37
C ALA A 70 20.76 5.13 0.87
N ASP A 71 20.40 5.04 2.15
CA ASP A 71 19.78 3.82 2.70
C ASP A 71 18.41 3.55 2.04
N ILE A 72 17.59 4.59 1.87
CA ILE A 72 16.28 4.50 1.18
C ILE A 72 16.47 4.11 -0.28
N GLN A 73 17.42 4.76 -0.97
CA GLN A 73 17.73 4.46 -2.37
C GLN A 73 18.17 3.02 -2.54
N LYS A 74 19.05 2.53 -1.66
CA LYS A 74 19.50 1.14 -1.66
C LYS A 74 18.34 0.17 -1.45
N GLY A 75 17.44 0.46 -0.49
CA GLY A 75 16.24 -0.36 -0.28
C GLY A 75 15.37 -0.47 -1.53
N LEU A 76 15.19 0.62 -2.28
CA LEU A 76 14.47 0.60 -3.56
C LEU A 76 15.23 -0.17 -4.66
N GLU A 77 16.57 -0.08 -4.68
CA GLU A 77 17.43 -0.84 -5.60
C GLU A 77 17.36 -2.34 -5.35
N ASP A 78 17.38 -2.75 -4.09
CA ASP A 78 17.25 -4.15 -3.69
C ASP A 78 15.91 -4.72 -4.17
N VAL A 79 14.80 -3.98 -3.97
CA VAL A 79 13.48 -4.39 -4.49
C VAL A 79 13.51 -4.53 -6.02
N VAL A 80 14.07 -3.55 -6.74
CA VAL A 80 14.18 -3.61 -8.21
C VAL A 80 15.04 -4.79 -8.67
N SER A 81 16.13 -5.08 -7.95
CA SER A 81 17.02 -6.19 -8.24
C SER A 81 16.31 -7.54 -8.09
N GLU A 82 15.50 -7.72 -7.04
CA GLU A 82 14.69 -8.92 -6.87
C GLU A 82 13.62 -9.07 -7.97
N LEU A 83 12.94 -7.98 -8.33
CA LEU A 83 11.94 -8.02 -9.41
C LEU A 83 12.55 -8.38 -10.77
N LYS A 84 13.79 -7.95 -11.05
CA LYS A 84 14.49 -8.29 -12.30
C LYS A 84 14.80 -9.79 -12.44
N LYS A 85 14.87 -10.52 -11.33
CA LYS A 85 15.10 -11.97 -11.32
C LYS A 85 13.81 -12.76 -11.57
N ALA A 86 12.65 -12.12 -11.44
CA ALA A 86 11.36 -12.78 -11.54
C ALA A 86 10.95 -12.99 -13.00
N GLU A 87 10.66 -14.24 -13.35
CA GLU A 87 10.15 -14.61 -14.67
C GLU A 87 8.82 -13.90 -14.98
N GLY A 88 8.70 -13.36 -16.19
CA GLY A 88 7.48 -12.71 -16.68
C GLY A 88 7.22 -11.32 -16.09
N ILE A 89 8.22 -10.73 -15.42
CA ILE A 89 8.19 -9.36 -14.89
C ILE A 89 9.09 -8.47 -15.74
N THR A 90 8.55 -7.35 -16.21
CA THR A 90 9.24 -6.43 -17.12
C THR A 90 8.95 -4.98 -16.78
N ASN A 91 9.58 -4.04 -17.51
CA ASN A 91 9.31 -2.60 -17.41
C ASN A 91 9.37 -2.04 -15.98
N ILE A 92 10.29 -2.56 -15.16
CA ILE A 92 10.42 -2.20 -13.75
C ILE A 92 10.87 -0.73 -13.65
N ARG A 93 10.10 0.08 -12.94
CA ARG A 93 10.35 1.50 -12.69
C ARG A 93 10.20 1.77 -11.21
N LYS A 94 11.09 2.60 -10.66
CA LYS A 94 10.96 3.13 -9.30
C LYS A 94 10.87 4.64 -9.35
N THR A 95 10.17 5.22 -8.38
CA THR A 95 10.18 6.66 -8.13
C THR A 95 10.53 6.93 -6.67
N ALA A 96 11.26 8.02 -6.44
CA ALA A 96 11.64 8.47 -5.12
C ALA A 96 11.54 10.00 -5.05
N ASP A 97 10.38 10.47 -4.61
CA ASP A 97 10.15 11.88 -4.34
C ASP A 97 10.50 12.17 -2.88
N TYR A 98 11.73 12.63 -2.65
CA TYR A 98 12.21 12.98 -1.31
C TYR A 98 11.64 14.29 -0.77
N ASP A 99 11.05 15.12 -1.64
CA ASP A 99 10.45 16.38 -1.23
C ASP A 99 9.04 16.13 -0.70
N ASN A 100 8.27 15.26 -1.33
CA ASN A 100 6.92 14.88 -0.89
C ASN A 100 6.87 13.56 -0.12
N PHE A 101 8.00 12.89 0.04
CA PHE A 101 8.11 11.56 0.67
C PHE A 101 7.13 10.55 0.05
N VAL A 102 7.13 10.47 -1.28
CA VAL A 102 6.33 9.48 -2.03
C VAL A 102 7.29 8.59 -2.80
N PHE A 103 7.24 7.30 -2.51
CA PHE A 103 8.11 6.29 -3.12
C PHE A 103 7.24 5.24 -3.80
N SER A 104 7.61 4.81 -5.00
CA SER A 104 6.88 3.74 -5.67
C SER A 104 7.76 2.79 -6.45
N VAL A 105 7.28 1.57 -6.62
CA VAL A 105 7.83 0.59 -7.54
C VAL A 105 6.68 0.08 -8.42
N LYS A 106 6.92 0.06 -9.73
CA LYS A 106 5.98 -0.37 -10.76
C LYS A 106 6.64 -1.41 -11.63
N CYS A 107 5.91 -2.47 -11.99
CA CYS A 107 6.37 -3.46 -12.95
C CYS A 107 5.20 -4.00 -13.78
N ASP A 108 5.49 -4.39 -15.01
CA ASP A 108 4.54 -5.10 -15.85
C ASP A 108 4.68 -6.60 -15.63
N PHE A 109 3.58 -7.33 -15.72
CA PHE A 109 3.53 -8.78 -15.63
C PHE A 109 2.81 -9.38 -16.83
N ASN A 110 3.27 -10.55 -17.27
CA ASN A 110 2.67 -11.25 -18.40
C ASN A 110 1.43 -12.07 -18.00
N LYS A 111 1.42 -12.61 -16.78
CA LYS A 111 0.29 -13.35 -16.20
C LYS A 111 0.22 -13.14 -14.68
N MET A 112 -0.97 -13.34 -14.10
CA MET A 112 -1.19 -13.17 -12.67
C MET A 112 -0.29 -14.07 -11.79
N GLU A 113 0.07 -15.24 -12.30
CA GLU A 113 0.97 -16.18 -11.63
C GLU A 113 2.37 -15.60 -11.41
N ASN A 114 2.82 -14.68 -12.27
CA ASN A 114 4.12 -14.01 -12.10
C ASN A 114 4.13 -13.18 -10.81
N ILE A 115 3.02 -12.51 -10.47
CA ILE A 115 2.87 -11.77 -9.21
C ILE A 115 2.92 -12.71 -8.01
N ASN A 116 2.21 -13.85 -8.08
CA ASN A 116 2.25 -14.84 -6.98
C ASN A 116 3.65 -15.39 -6.75
N LYS A 117 4.43 -15.64 -7.82
CA LYS A 117 5.82 -16.10 -7.70
C LYS A 117 6.67 -15.07 -6.94
N ILE A 118 6.55 -13.78 -7.26
CA ILE A 118 7.25 -12.70 -6.53
C ILE A 118 6.85 -12.73 -5.05
N THR A 119 5.54 -12.71 -4.75
CA THR A 119 5.06 -12.65 -3.38
C THR A 119 5.54 -13.86 -2.56
N ASN A 120 5.56 -15.05 -3.16
CA ASN A 120 6.08 -16.26 -2.53
C ASN A 120 7.59 -16.21 -2.30
N GLN A 121 8.38 -15.70 -3.26
CA GLN A 121 9.82 -15.55 -3.10
C GLN A 121 10.16 -14.56 -1.98
N VAL A 122 9.48 -13.42 -1.92
CA VAL A 122 9.65 -12.44 -0.85
C VAL A 122 9.27 -13.04 0.50
N SER A 123 8.14 -13.74 0.60
CA SER A 123 7.73 -14.44 1.84
C SER A 123 8.73 -15.50 2.29
N ASN A 124 9.31 -16.29 1.36
CA ASN A 124 10.27 -17.34 1.70
C ASN A 124 11.61 -16.78 2.20
N ASN A 125 11.98 -15.57 1.78
CA ASN A 125 13.17 -14.87 2.24
C ASN A 125 12.97 -14.17 3.60
N GLN A 126 11.74 -14.09 4.10
CA GLN A 126 11.44 -13.55 5.42
C GLN A 126 11.44 -14.66 6.48
N LYS A 127 11.76 -14.27 7.73
CA LYS A 127 11.70 -15.19 8.89
C LYS A 127 10.30 -15.80 9.07
N ASN A 128 9.26 -15.08 8.62
CA ASN A 128 7.86 -15.49 8.70
C ASN A 128 7.36 -15.83 7.30
N LYS A 129 7.33 -17.12 6.97
CA LYS A 129 7.07 -17.68 5.62
C LYS A 129 5.61 -17.58 5.15
N THR A 130 4.80 -16.69 5.73
CA THR A 130 3.37 -16.61 5.41
C THR A 130 3.15 -15.79 4.16
N VAL A 131 2.55 -16.41 3.14
CA VAL A 131 2.04 -15.71 1.95
C VAL A 131 0.74 -15.00 2.33
N ILE A 132 0.78 -13.67 2.39
CA ILE A 132 -0.34 -12.85 2.86
C ILE A 132 -1.41 -12.67 1.77
N SER A 133 -1.03 -12.71 0.49
CA SER A 133 -1.97 -12.56 -0.62
C SER A 133 -1.60 -13.44 -1.81
N SER A 134 -2.63 -14.01 -2.43
CA SER A 134 -2.53 -14.75 -3.69
C SER A 134 -3.61 -14.26 -4.65
N TYR A 135 -3.24 -14.09 -5.91
CA TYR A 135 -4.07 -13.50 -6.96
C TYR A 135 -4.35 -14.53 -8.05
N PHE A 136 -5.55 -14.51 -8.61
CA PHE A 136 -5.98 -15.46 -9.64
C PHE A 136 -6.78 -14.70 -10.69
N PHE A 137 -6.59 -15.05 -11.96
CA PHE A 137 -7.39 -14.54 -13.06
C PHE A 137 -7.70 -15.64 -14.06
N ASP A 138 -8.99 -15.86 -14.30
CA ASP A 138 -9.50 -16.70 -15.39
C ASP A 138 -9.89 -15.74 -16.53
N ASP A 139 -9.02 -15.63 -17.53
CA ASP A 139 -9.15 -14.72 -18.68
C ASP A 139 -10.38 -15.07 -19.54
N ALA A 140 -10.61 -16.35 -19.79
CA ALA A 140 -11.76 -16.87 -20.55
C ALA A 140 -13.09 -16.51 -19.89
N ARG A 141 -13.16 -16.56 -18.55
CA ARG A 141 -14.37 -16.20 -17.80
C ARG A 141 -14.41 -14.75 -17.35
N GLY A 142 -13.30 -14.01 -17.44
CA GLY A 142 -13.17 -12.66 -16.90
C GLY A 142 -13.36 -12.62 -15.38
N ALA A 143 -12.82 -13.61 -14.66
CA ALA A 143 -13.00 -13.73 -13.21
C ALA A 143 -11.68 -13.48 -12.49
N PHE A 144 -11.61 -12.38 -11.74
CA PHE A 144 -10.47 -12.04 -10.88
C PHE A 144 -10.76 -12.42 -9.44
N LYS A 145 -9.74 -12.92 -8.73
CA LYS A 145 -9.84 -13.23 -7.30
C LYS A 145 -8.54 -12.89 -6.57
N ARG A 146 -8.66 -12.25 -5.41
CA ARG A 146 -7.61 -12.22 -4.38
C ARG A 146 -8.03 -13.08 -3.21
N LYS A 147 -7.13 -13.95 -2.76
CA LYS A 147 -7.20 -14.63 -1.46
C LYS A 147 -6.24 -13.92 -0.51
N TYR A 148 -6.77 -13.42 0.61
CA TYR A 148 -5.98 -12.81 1.67
C TYR A 148 -5.95 -13.70 2.90
N VAL A 149 -4.78 -13.81 3.54
CA VAL A 149 -4.60 -14.50 4.81
C VAL A 149 -3.93 -13.55 5.79
N TYR A 150 -4.61 -13.29 6.91
CA TYR A 150 -4.03 -12.50 7.99
C TYR A 150 -2.86 -13.26 8.64
N SER A 151 -1.76 -12.56 8.90
CA SER A 151 -0.63 -13.08 9.67
C SER A 151 -0.57 -12.41 11.05
N ALA A 152 -0.62 -13.24 12.10
CA ALA A 152 -0.50 -12.78 13.49
C ALA A 152 0.86 -12.13 13.79
N ASP A 153 1.88 -12.38 12.96
CA ASP A 153 3.20 -11.77 13.12
C ASP A 153 3.16 -10.25 12.95
N VAL A 154 2.24 -9.73 12.13
CA VAL A 154 2.07 -8.27 11.96
C VAL A 154 1.71 -7.62 13.31
N LYS A 155 0.77 -8.21 14.04
CA LYS A 155 0.40 -7.75 15.39
C LYS A 155 1.53 -7.93 16.40
N LYS A 156 2.28 -9.03 16.27
CA LYS A 156 3.43 -9.31 17.14
C LYS A 156 4.52 -8.25 16.99
N GLU A 157 4.90 -7.91 15.76
CA GLU A 157 5.88 -6.84 15.49
C GLU A 157 5.36 -5.47 15.93
N TYR A 158 4.10 -5.15 15.63
CA TYR A 158 3.47 -3.92 16.10
C TYR A 158 3.49 -3.80 17.64
N SER A 159 3.26 -4.90 18.36
CA SER A 159 3.21 -4.89 19.82
C SER A 159 4.57 -4.55 20.46
N LYS A 160 5.69 -4.86 19.80
CA LYS A 160 7.05 -4.52 20.25
C LYS A 160 7.37 -3.03 20.16
N LEU A 161 6.58 -2.26 19.41
CA LEU A 161 6.79 -0.82 19.27
C LEU A 161 6.46 -0.09 20.58
N LYS A 162 7.26 0.93 20.88
CA LYS A 162 6.95 1.90 21.94
C LYS A 162 5.66 2.66 21.63
N THR A 163 4.96 3.11 22.67
CA THR A 163 3.68 3.82 22.55
C THR A 163 3.77 5.04 21.63
N GLU A 164 4.88 5.78 21.67
CA GLU A 164 5.10 6.97 20.84
C GLU A 164 5.18 6.62 19.35
N ASN A 165 5.71 5.43 19.02
CA ASN A 165 5.83 4.94 17.66
C ASN A 165 4.54 4.32 17.14
N LYS A 166 3.61 3.92 18.02
CA LYS A 166 2.32 3.36 17.62
C LYS A 166 1.37 4.42 17.05
N LYS A 167 1.50 5.68 17.46
CA LYS A 167 0.68 6.81 16.99
C LYS A 167 0.77 7.05 15.48
N VAL A 168 1.84 6.60 14.82
CA VAL A 168 1.97 6.74 13.35
C VAL A 168 0.93 5.89 12.60
N PHE A 169 0.32 4.90 13.27
CA PHE A 169 -0.66 4.01 12.67
C PHE A 169 -2.11 4.48 12.83
N ASP A 170 -2.38 5.47 13.68
CA ASP A 170 -3.73 5.91 14.04
C ASP A 170 -4.54 6.34 12.81
N ASP A 171 -3.91 7.08 11.90
CA ASP A 171 -4.51 7.56 10.65
C ASP A 171 -3.98 6.81 9.41
N ALA A 172 -3.03 5.90 9.58
CA ALA A 172 -2.42 5.19 8.46
C ALA A 172 -3.40 4.21 7.80
N SER A 173 -3.18 3.92 6.52
CA SER A 173 -4.08 3.05 5.76
C SER A 173 -3.39 2.21 4.70
N TYR A 174 -4.05 1.13 4.33
CA TYR A 174 -3.74 0.32 3.15
C TYR A 174 -4.87 0.44 2.15
N THR A 175 -4.57 0.93 0.96
CA THR A 175 -5.50 1.09 -0.15
C THR A 175 -5.15 0.09 -1.25
N VAL A 176 -6.15 -0.65 -1.73
CA VAL A 176 -6.02 -1.55 -2.88
C VAL A 176 -6.91 -1.06 -4.00
N ILE A 177 -6.37 -0.98 -5.22
CA ILE A 177 -7.09 -0.56 -6.42
C ILE A 177 -6.88 -1.60 -7.51
N TYR A 178 -7.96 -2.17 -8.00
CA TYR A 178 -7.95 -3.00 -9.21
C TYR A 178 -8.59 -2.20 -10.33
N ARG A 179 -7.91 -2.05 -11.47
CA ARG A 179 -8.46 -1.46 -12.69
C ARG A 179 -8.50 -2.50 -13.79
N PHE A 180 -9.53 -2.42 -14.61
CA PHE A 180 -9.82 -3.40 -15.65
C PHE A 180 -10.13 -2.69 -16.97
N ASP A 181 -9.73 -3.29 -18.08
CA ASP A 181 -10.15 -2.87 -19.43
C ASP A 181 -11.64 -3.15 -19.69
N LYS A 182 -12.21 -4.17 -19.04
CA LYS A 182 -13.63 -4.54 -19.07
C LYS A 182 -14.38 -3.99 -17.86
N GLU A 183 -15.69 -3.78 -18.01
CA GLU A 183 -16.52 -3.32 -16.90
C GLU A 183 -16.68 -4.42 -15.85
N VAL A 184 -16.67 -4.03 -14.58
CA VAL A 184 -17.04 -4.83 -13.43
C VAL A 184 -18.55 -5.10 -13.49
N ASN A 185 -18.90 -6.37 -13.56
CA ASN A 185 -20.27 -6.85 -13.47
C ASN A 185 -20.70 -7.02 -12.01
N SER A 186 -19.86 -7.65 -11.18
CA SER A 186 -20.13 -7.84 -9.75
C SER A 186 -18.84 -8.01 -8.95
N GLN A 187 -18.94 -7.81 -7.64
CA GLN A 187 -17.86 -8.02 -6.68
C GLN A 187 -18.45 -8.45 -5.32
N ASN A 188 -17.72 -9.21 -4.51
CA ASN A 188 -18.24 -9.79 -3.26
C ASN A 188 -17.67 -9.22 -1.94
N ASN A 189 -16.77 -8.24 -2.01
CA ASN A 189 -16.17 -7.62 -0.84
C ASN A 189 -17.00 -6.39 -0.41
N PRO A 190 -17.68 -6.42 0.75
CA PRO A 190 -18.54 -5.33 1.20
C PRO A 190 -17.78 -4.04 1.57
N GLN A 191 -16.48 -4.12 1.84
CA GLN A 191 -15.63 -2.96 2.12
C GLN A 191 -15.09 -2.29 0.85
N ALA A 192 -15.27 -2.92 -0.32
CA ALA A 192 -14.81 -2.41 -1.60
C ALA A 192 -15.90 -1.54 -2.28
N LYS A 193 -15.46 -0.54 -3.04
CA LYS A 193 -16.30 0.37 -3.82
C LYS A 193 -15.96 0.23 -5.30
N VAL A 194 -16.99 0.16 -6.13
CA VAL A 194 -16.84 0.19 -7.59
C VAL A 194 -16.90 1.65 -8.05
N SER A 195 -15.98 2.04 -8.92
CA SER A 195 -15.95 3.37 -9.55
C SER A 195 -17.19 3.61 -10.43
N LYS A 196 -17.52 4.89 -10.67
CA LYS A 196 -18.66 5.27 -11.53
C LYS A 196 -18.57 4.72 -12.96
N SER A 197 -17.35 4.62 -13.51
CA SER A 197 -17.10 4.04 -14.84
C SER A 197 -17.22 2.51 -14.86
N LYS A 198 -17.35 1.86 -13.68
CA LYS A 198 -17.29 0.41 -13.51
C LYS A 198 -15.98 -0.22 -13.96
N LYS A 199 -14.91 0.55 -14.17
CA LYS A 199 -13.60 0.03 -14.60
C LYS A 199 -12.61 -0.16 -13.46
N ALA A 200 -13.01 0.14 -12.23
CA ALA A 200 -12.14 0.00 -11.06
C ALA A 200 -12.91 -0.40 -9.81
N VAL A 201 -12.25 -1.19 -8.96
CA VAL A 201 -12.69 -1.57 -7.61
C VAL A 201 -11.62 -1.12 -6.62
N MET A 202 -12.02 -0.35 -5.61
CA MET A 202 -11.11 0.17 -4.59
C MET A 202 -11.55 -0.28 -3.20
N GLN A 203 -10.61 -0.71 -2.37
CA GLN A 203 -10.82 -0.93 -0.95
C GLN A 203 -9.78 -0.13 -0.17
N ARG A 204 -10.20 0.59 0.87
CA ARG A 204 -9.30 1.25 1.83
C ARG A 204 -9.57 0.70 3.22
N VAL A 205 -8.52 0.28 3.91
CA VAL A 205 -8.58 -0.28 5.26
C VAL A 205 -7.60 0.47 6.16
N SER A 206 -7.97 0.76 7.40
CA SER A 206 -7.03 1.37 8.35
C SER A 206 -5.86 0.42 8.64
N ALA A 207 -4.67 0.95 8.85
CA ALA A 207 -3.51 0.13 9.20
C ALA A 207 -3.75 -0.65 10.50
N LEU A 208 -4.44 -0.04 11.47
CA LEU A 208 -4.82 -0.70 12.72
C LEU A 208 -5.78 -1.87 12.50
N ASP A 209 -6.72 -1.79 11.55
CA ASP A 209 -7.58 -2.94 11.23
C ASP A 209 -6.80 -4.07 10.55
N VAL A 210 -5.85 -3.74 9.68
CA VAL A 210 -4.94 -4.74 9.09
C VAL A 210 -4.10 -5.42 10.19
N ILE A 211 -3.48 -4.63 11.07
CA ILE A 211 -2.66 -5.10 12.18
C ILE A 211 -3.44 -6.00 13.13
N ASN A 212 -4.69 -5.64 13.43
CA ASN A 212 -5.53 -6.38 14.38
C ASN A 212 -6.31 -7.54 13.76
N GLY A 213 -6.13 -7.81 12.46
CA GLY A 213 -6.82 -8.90 11.75
C GLY A 213 -8.30 -8.63 11.48
N LYS A 214 -8.73 -7.37 11.58
CA LYS A 214 -10.10 -6.91 11.26
C LYS A 214 -10.23 -6.55 9.77
N GLY A 215 -9.12 -6.23 9.11
CA GLY A 215 -9.05 -5.98 7.67
C GLY A 215 -9.03 -7.28 6.85
N ASN A 216 -9.79 -7.31 5.75
CA ASN A 216 -9.78 -8.45 4.83
C ASN A 216 -9.76 -7.97 3.37
N PHE A 217 -8.71 -8.34 2.63
CA PHE A 217 -8.55 -7.98 1.22
C PHE A 217 -9.03 -9.08 0.25
N SER A 218 -9.62 -10.16 0.76
CA SER A 218 -10.20 -11.19 -0.10
C SER A 218 -11.32 -10.59 -0.95
N THR A 219 -11.26 -10.83 -2.25
CA THR A 219 -12.30 -10.35 -3.17
C THR A 219 -12.39 -11.29 -4.37
N GLN A 220 -13.58 -11.37 -4.93
CA GLN A 220 -13.85 -11.97 -6.22
C GLN A 220 -14.60 -10.93 -7.04
N ILE A 221 -14.09 -10.66 -8.23
CA ILE A 221 -14.60 -9.66 -9.16
C ILE A 221 -14.91 -10.36 -10.47
N GLN A 222 -16.15 -10.24 -10.91
CA GLN A 222 -16.59 -10.74 -12.21
C GLN A 222 -16.64 -9.58 -13.19
N LEU A 223 -15.94 -9.71 -14.32
CA LEU A 223 -15.98 -8.76 -15.42
C LEU A 223 -17.08 -9.14 -16.42
N LYS A 224 -17.61 -8.15 -17.14
CA LYS A 224 -18.52 -8.38 -18.25
C LYS A 224 -17.82 -9.18 -19.36
N LYS A 225 -18.54 -10.12 -19.96
CA LYS A 225 -18.08 -10.83 -21.16
C LYS A 225 -18.06 -9.87 -22.35
N THR A 226 -17.10 -10.06 -23.25
CA THR A 226 -17.20 -9.48 -24.59
C THR A 226 -18.25 -10.31 -25.32
N LEU A 227 -19.37 -9.69 -25.72
CA LEU A 227 -20.25 -10.30 -26.71
C LEU A 227 -19.50 -10.18 -28.05
N ASN A 228 -19.10 -11.31 -28.60
CA ASN A 228 -18.67 -11.39 -30.00
C ASN A 228 -19.91 -11.40 -30.89
#